data_AF-A0AAV4AJI2-F1
#
_entry.id   AF-A0AAV4AJI2-F1
#
_cell.length_a   1.000
_cell.length_b   1.000
_cell.length_c   1.000
_cell.angle_alpha   90.00
_cell.angle_beta   90.00
_cell.angle_gamma   90.00
#
_symmetry.space_group_name_H-M   'P 1'
#
loop_
_entity.id
_entity.type
_entity.pdbx_description
1 polymer ?
#
loop_
_entity_poly.entity_id
_entity_poly.type
_entity_poly.pdbx_seq_one_letter_code
_entity_poly.pdbx_strand_id
1 'polypeptide(L)'
;MTKDRLAALKAAQSDDDDNDDVAVTVDSSGFMEEFFEQVDEIREMIDKIASNVDEVKKKHSAILSAPQTDDKMKEELEELMSEIKKNANKVRAKLKGE
;
A
#
# COMPACT_ATOMS: atom_id res chain seq x y z
N MET A 1 -23.49 -10.47 15.41
CA MET A 1 -22.91 -11.79 15.09
C MET A 1 -23.58 -12.30 13.82
N THR A 2 -22.86 -12.27 12.70
CA THR A 2 -23.32 -12.91 11.47
C THR A 2 -23.36 -14.42 11.72
N LYS A 3 -24.52 -15.05 11.51
CA LYS A 3 -24.65 -16.51 11.62
C LYS A 3 -23.79 -17.14 10.52
N ASP A 4 -22.80 -17.93 10.91
CA ASP A 4 -22.00 -18.72 9.98
C ASP A 4 -22.91 -19.73 9.26
N ARG A 5 -23.00 -19.60 7.93
CA ARG A 5 -23.82 -20.45 7.06
C ARG A 5 -23.00 -21.46 6.27
N LEU A 6 -21.69 -21.57 6.54
CA LEU A 6 -20.78 -22.45 5.80
C LEU A 6 -21.21 -23.91 5.90
N ALA A 7 -21.66 -24.36 7.08
CA ALA A 7 -22.15 -25.72 7.28
C ALA A 7 -23.44 -26.01 6.50
N ALA A 8 -24.35 -25.03 6.41
CA ALA A 8 -25.59 -25.17 5.67
C ALA A 8 -25.36 -25.20 4.14
N LEU A 9 -24.38 -24.43 3.65
CA LEU A 9 -23.99 -24.42 2.24
C LEU A 9 -23.33 -25.76 1.85
N LYS A 10 -22.44 -26.31 2.69
CA LYS A 10 -21.81 -27.62 2.43
C LYS A 10 -22.82 -28.77 2.40
N ALA A 11 -23.83 -28.73 3.27
CA ALA A 11 -24.88 -29.75 3.30
C ALA A 11 -25.81 -29.67 2.08
N ALA A 12 -26.04 -28.47 1.53
CA ALA A 12 -26.85 -28.29 0.33
C ALA A 12 -26.10 -28.69 -0.96
N GLN A 13 -24.76 -28.64 -0.97
CA GLN A 13 -23.93 -29.02 -2.12
C GLN A 13 -23.79 -30.53 -2.31
N SER A 14 -24.09 -31.37 -1.31
CA SER A 14 -23.91 -32.83 -1.41
C SER A 14 -25.09 -33.58 -2.06
N ASP A 15 -26.23 -32.90 -2.31
CA ASP A 15 -27.46 -33.55 -2.80
C ASP A 15 -27.72 -33.34 -4.31
N ASP A 16 -26.92 -32.54 -5.02
CA ASP A 16 -27.07 -32.28 -6.47
C ASP A 16 -25.73 -32.55 -7.18
N ASP A 17 -25.49 -33.81 -7.50
CA ASP A 17 -24.38 -34.25 -8.36
C ASP A 17 -24.75 -34.02 -9.83
N ASP A 18 -24.67 -32.76 -10.26
CA ASP A 18 -24.56 -32.37 -11.68
C ASP A 18 -23.49 -31.27 -11.79
N ASN A 19 -22.24 -31.72 -11.71
CA ASN A 19 -21.11 -31.39 -12.60
C ASN A 19 -21.05 -30.02 -13.34
N ASP A 20 -21.42 -28.91 -12.71
CA ASP A 20 -20.82 -27.62 -13.03
C ASP A 20 -19.82 -27.29 -11.92
N ASP A 21 -18.65 -27.92 -12.02
CA ASP A 21 -17.41 -27.29 -11.61
C ASP A 21 -17.34 -25.97 -12.37
N VAL A 22 -17.96 -24.92 -11.81
CA VAL A 22 -17.63 -23.54 -12.15
C VAL A 22 -16.24 -23.29 -11.57
N ALA A 23 -15.25 -24.05 -12.04
CA ALA A 23 -13.90 -23.58 -12.10
C ALA A 23 -13.97 -22.33 -12.96
N VAL A 24 -13.99 -21.19 -12.28
CA VAL A 24 -13.35 -20.00 -12.84
C VAL A 24 -11.95 -20.48 -13.15
N THR A 25 -11.69 -20.83 -14.40
CA THR A 25 -10.36 -21.14 -14.90
C THR A 25 -9.58 -19.85 -14.71
N VAL A 26 -8.93 -19.72 -13.55
CA VAL A 26 -7.99 -18.66 -13.26
C VAL A 26 -6.75 -19.00 -14.10
N ASP A 27 -6.83 -18.74 -15.40
CA ASP A 27 -5.67 -18.51 -16.27
C ASP A 27 -4.98 -17.17 -15.91
N SER A 28 -5.08 -16.77 -14.64
CA SER A 28 -4.72 -15.47 -14.08
C SER A 28 -3.82 -15.60 -12.86
N SER A 29 -3.33 -16.80 -12.51
CA SER A 29 -2.46 -16.99 -11.34
C SER A 29 -1.21 -16.13 -11.45
N GLY A 30 -0.59 -16.03 -12.63
CA GLY A 30 0.57 -15.16 -12.85
C GLY A 30 0.23 -13.66 -12.91
N PHE A 31 -0.90 -13.29 -13.52
CA PHE A 31 -1.32 -11.88 -13.61
C PHE A 31 -1.75 -11.31 -12.26
N MET A 32 -2.49 -12.09 -11.46
CA MET A 32 -2.91 -11.68 -10.14
C MET A 32 -1.74 -11.64 -9.16
N GLU A 33 -0.76 -12.55 -9.28
CA GLU A 33 0.47 -12.51 -8.49
C GLU A 33 1.26 -11.22 -8.76
N GLU A 34 1.50 -10.88 -10.04
CA GLU A 34 2.15 -9.62 -10.42
C GLU A 34 1.35 -8.39 -9.94
N PHE A 35 0.02 -8.44 -10.01
CA PHE A 35 -0.84 -7.38 -9.50
C PHE A 35 -0.71 -7.20 -7.98
N PHE A 36 -0.69 -8.29 -7.21
CA PHE A 36 -0.51 -8.21 -5.75
C PHE A 36 0.89 -7.74 -5.36
N GLU A 37 1.94 -8.16 -6.10
CA GLU A 37 3.28 -7.62 -5.92
C GLU A 37 3.32 -6.10 -6.14
N GLN A 38 2.67 -5.61 -7.20
CA GLN A 38 2.55 -4.16 -7.44
C GLN A 38 1.79 -3.44 -6.32
N VAL A 39 0.72 -4.03 -5.80
CA VAL A 39 -0.06 -3.45 -4.68
C VAL A 39 0.78 -3.36 -3.41
N ASP A 40 1.54 -4.40 -3.09
CA ASP A 40 2.39 -4.40 -1.90
C ASP A 40 3.56 -3.41 -2.03
N GLU A 41 4.18 -3.29 -3.21
CA GLU A 41 5.18 -2.26 -3.46
C GLU A 41 4.61 -0.84 -3.28
N ILE A 42 3.38 -0.59 -3.78
CA ILE A 42 2.70 0.70 -3.59
C ILE A 42 2.44 0.97 -2.11
N ARG A 43 2.02 -0.03 -1.34
CA ARG A 43 1.82 0.11 0.12
C ARG A 43 3.11 0.48 0.83
N GLU A 44 4.21 -0.23 0.55
CA GLU A 44 5.51 0.07 1.13
C GLU A 44 5.98 1.49 0.80
N MET A 45 5.77 1.95 -0.44
CA MET A 45 6.08 3.32 -0.83
C MET A 45 5.24 4.36 -0.07
N ILE A 46 3.95 4.07 0.18
CA ILE A 46 3.07 4.95 0.97
C ILE A 46 3.55 5.01 2.43
N ASP A 47 3.90 3.87 3.02
CA ASP A 47 4.43 3.81 4.39
C ASP A 47 5.75 4.59 4.51
N LYS A 48 6.63 4.49 3.51
CA LYS A 48 7.85 5.28 3.44
C LYS A 48 7.56 6.78 3.36
N ILE A 49 6.57 7.20 2.56
CA ILE A 49 6.15 8.61 2.51
C ILE A 49 5.65 9.08 3.88
N ALA A 50 4.83 8.28 4.57
CA ALA A 50 4.32 8.61 5.89
C ALA A 50 5.46 8.78 6.91
N SER A 51 6.44 7.87 6.91
CA SER A 51 7.64 7.99 7.75
C SER A 51 8.43 9.27 7.45
N ASN A 52 8.69 9.56 6.18
CA ASN A 52 9.41 10.78 5.79
C ASN A 52 8.65 12.05 6.22
N VAL A 53 7.31 12.06 6.12
CA VAL A 53 6.48 13.19 6.56
C VAL A 53 6.61 13.42 8.07
N ASP A 54 6.65 12.37 8.87
CA ASP A 54 6.81 12.49 10.31
C ASP A 54 8.22 12.95 10.71
N GLU A 55 9.25 12.53 9.97
CA GLU A 55 10.61 13.04 10.14
C GLU A 55 10.72 14.53 9.77
N VAL A 56 10.09 14.94 8.66
CA VAL A 56 9.96 16.35 8.26
C VAL A 56 9.35 17.17 9.40
N LYS A 57 8.23 16.73 10.00
CA LYS A 57 7.63 17.44 11.14
C LYS A 57 8.59 17.61 12.31
N LYS A 58 9.35 16.55 12.65
CA LYS A 58 10.34 16.61 13.74
C LYS A 58 11.47 17.59 13.45
N LYS A 59 12.08 17.52 12.26
CA LYS A 59 13.16 18.43 11.86
C LYS A 59 12.65 19.87 11.75
N HIS A 60 11.46 20.06 11.19
CA HIS A 60 10.86 21.38 11.06
C HIS A 60 10.56 21.99 12.44
N SER A 61 10.05 21.19 13.39
CA SER A 61 9.89 21.61 14.78
C SER A 61 11.23 21.95 15.44
N ALA A 62 12.27 21.14 15.23
CA ALA A 62 13.59 21.35 15.81
C ALA A 62 14.20 22.67 15.33
N ILE A 63 14.19 22.92 14.00
CA ILE A 63 14.70 24.15 13.39
C ILE A 63 13.97 25.39 13.92
N LEU A 64 12.63 25.34 14.02
CA LEU A 64 11.84 26.47 14.53
C LEU A 64 12.03 26.72 16.04
N SER A 65 12.37 25.67 16.80
CA SER A 65 12.65 25.77 18.23
C SER A 65 14.08 26.18 18.55
N ALA A 66 15.01 26.07 17.59
CA ALA A 66 16.41 26.36 17.79
C ALA A 66 16.66 27.88 17.80
N PRO A 67 17.47 28.42 18.73
CA PRO A 67 17.80 29.85 18.77
C PRO A 67 18.70 30.32 17.61
N GLN A 68 19.38 29.37 16.95
CA GLN A 68 20.20 29.60 15.77
C GLN A 68 19.89 28.49 14.74
N THR A 69 19.96 28.84 13.46
CA THR A 69 19.73 27.91 12.36
C THR A 69 20.91 26.96 12.18
N ASP A 70 20.62 25.67 12.08
CA ASP A 70 21.57 24.63 11.68
C ASP A 70 21.37 24.35 10.18
N ASP A 71 22.32 24.82 9.36
CA ASP A 71 22.25 24.68 7.90
C ASP A 71 22.22 23.20 7.47
N LYS A 72 22.86 22.30 8.23
CA LYS A 72 22.83 20.87 7.95
C LYS A 72 21.43 20.28 8.14
N MET A 73 20.74 20.68 9.21
CA MET A 73 19.35 20.25 9.42
C MET A 73 18.40 20.78 8.35
N LYS A 74 18.70 21.97 7.81
CA LYS A 74 17.92 22.56 6.71
C LYS A 74 18.12 21.81 5.40
N GLU A 75 19.35 21.45 5.06
CA GLU A 75 19.63 20.60 3.89
C GLU A 75 18.93 19.24 4.00
N GLU A 76 19.01 18.59 5.16
CA GLU A 76 18.32 17.32 5.40
C GLU A 76 16.79 17.44 5.30
N LEU A 77 16.22 18.57 5.72
CA LEU A 77 14.78 18.86 5.55
C LEU A 77 14.40 19.01 4.07
N GLU A 78 15.20 19.73 3.28
CA GLU A 78 14.96 19.90 1.85
C GLU A 78 15.08 18.57 1.09
N GLU A 79 16.03 17.73 1.46
CA GLU A 79 16.19 16.38 0.91
C GLU A 79 14.94 15.52 1.18
N LEU A 80 14.48 15.46 2.44
CA LEU A 80 13.27 14.72 2.81
C LEU A 80 12.02 15.20 2.05
N MET A 81 11.85 16.51 1.88
CA MET A 81 10.74 17.08 1.09
C MET A 81 10.83 16.67 -0.39
N SER A 82 12.03 16.67 -0.96
CA SER A 82 12.27 16.22 -2.33
C SER A 82 11.96 14.74 -2.51
N GLU A 83 12.39 13.89 -1.57
CA GLU A 83 12.09 12.47 -1.56
C GLU A 83 10.58 12.19 -1.46
N ILE A 84 9.87 12.88 -0.57
CA ILE A 84 8.41 12.77 -0.43
C ILE A 84 7.74 13.08 -1.77
N LYS A 85 8.12 14.19 -2.42
CA LYS A 85 7.55 14.59 -3.70
C LYS A 85 7.83 13.55 -4.80
N LYS A 86 9.04 13.02 -4.84
CA LYS A 86 9.45 11.99 -5.81
C LYS A 86 8.67 10.69 -5.60
N ASN A 87 8.58 10.21 -4.36
CA ASN A 87 7.87 8.97 -4.04
C ASN A 87 6.36 9.13 -4.25
N ALA A 88 5.77 10.27 -3.90
CA ALA A 88 4.35 10.55 -4.15
C ALA A 88 4.01 10.54 -5.64
N ASN A 89 4.88 11.11 -6.48
CA ASN A 89 4.70 11.06 -7.94
C ASN A 89 4.81 9.64 -8.49
N LYS A 90 5.74 8.83 -7.98
CA LYS A 90 5.86 7.41 -8.36
C LYS A 90 4.62 6.61 -7.98
N VAL A 91 4.13 6.76 -6.75
CA VAL A 91 2.89 6.12 -6.28
C VAL A 91 1.71 6.52 -7.16
N ARG A 92 1.58 7.82 -7.47
CA ARG A 92 0.54 8.32 -8.37
C ARG A 92 0.61 7.70 -9.76
N ALA A 93 1.81 7.59 -10.35
CA ALA A 93 2.00 6.99 -11.67
C ALA A 93 1.60 5.51 -11.67
N LYS A 94 2.09 4.73 -10.70
CA LYS A 94 1.73 3.31 -10.55
C LYS A 94 0.23 3.10 -10.34
N LEU A 95 -0.42 3.95 -9.55
CA LEU A 95 -1.88 3.88 -9.34
C LEU A 95 -2.70 4.22 -10.59
N LYS A 96 -2.12 5.01 -11.51
CA LYS A 96 -2.77 5.36 -12.78
C LYS A 96 -2.62 4.23 -13.83
N GLY A 97 -1.72 3.28 -13.61
CA GLY A 97 -1.37 2.23 -14.58
C GLY A 97 -0.50 2.74 -15.73
N GLU A 98 0.30 3.80 -15.50
CA GLU A 98 1.34 4.28 -16.42
C GLU A 98 2.72 3.66 -16.14
#